data_AF-A0A6J2S660-F1
#
_entry.id   AF-A0A6J2S660-F1
#
_cell.length_a   1.000
_cell.length_b   1.000
_cell.length_c   1.000
_cell.angle_alpha   90.00
_cell.angle_beta   90.00
_cell.angle_gamma   90.00
#
_symmetry.space_group_name_H-M   'P 1'
#
loop_
_entity.id
_entity.type
_entity.pdbx_description
1 polymer ?
#
loop_
_entity_poly.entity_id
_entity_poly.type
_entity_poly.pdbx_seq_one_letter_code
_entity_poly.pdbx_strand_id
1 'polypeptide(L)'
;MDWLSELAHRLVDLVWMPPRQEDINTAAAAAAGDGEKKKIFPFCYCREEKPGEQLVRCCSNLCPVILFHEGCARAQTQSDPHEDWFCGPDCSADGTYVYCHCKEQKGGQMVQCGLMDKCRRHEWYHRDCLTTAEQTRAQQTPWFCSESCSMAADGEEDFVLNYTRAVVWEGLYHMARRDAIQEGDGEAMTDFWRMDMVLLWSRQHLQLFSSSHQMITGMEGFYPERVRQDMKWNRVLNLQGTSGGNVSVDLLTELMINEFKGVIEFGKGSFTKQQVEQSAQLAGAQAKHLDRLFFTGGNPLNLSTYLSRLTSSSCSRTEDVSRFVDEFKKDELFGFKPGRKHQGFDKFSYQQRVKNPKKMGRSMRSLSEELDRRRDQIL
;
A
#
# COMPACT_ATOMS: atom_id res chain seq x y z
N MET A 1 19.09 -7.72 14.85
CA MET A 1 17.92 -6.90 14.49
C MET A 1 17.87 -6.66 12.98
N ASP A 2 19.02 -6.53 12.31
CA ASP A 2 19.10 -6.23 10.87
C ASP A 2 18.44 -7.26 9.95
N TRP A 3 18.57 -8.57 10.23
CA TRP A 3 17.96 -9.61 9.38
C TRP A 3 16.42 -9.58 9.39
N LEU A 4 15.79 -9.17 10.50
CA LEU A 4 14.32 -9.05 10.58
C LEU A 4 13.84 -7.86 9.76
N SER A 5 14.56 -6.74 9.85
CA SER A 5 14.28 -5.56 9.03
C SER A 5 14.46 -5.89 7.55
N GLU A 6 15.55 -6.56 7.18
CA GLU A 6 15.80 -6.99 5.80
C GLU A 6 14.73 -7.95 5.28
N LEU A 7 14.32 -8.93 6.10
CA LEU A 7 13.24 -9.84 5.75
C LEU A 7 11.91 -9.09 5.56
N ALA A 8 11.59 -8.14 6.45
CA ALA A 8 10.38 -7.34 6.34
C ALA A 8 10.35 -6.52 5.05
N HIS A 9 11.46 -5.85 4.70
CA HIS A 9 11.58 -5.12 3.44
C HIS A 9 11.38 -6.04 2.23
N ARG A 10 12.09 -7.19 2.20
CA ARG A 10 11.94 -8.16 1.10
C ARG A 10 10.52 -8.71 0.98
N LEU A 11 9.84 -8.96 2.11
CA LEU A 11 8.45 -9.40 2.11
C LEU A 11 7.52 -8.32 1.56
N VAL A 12 7.71 -7.06 1.97
CA VAL A 12 6.95 -5.93 1.44
C VAL A 12 7.22 -5.79 -0.05
N ASP A 13 8.47 -5.76 -0.51
CA ASP A 13 8.79 -5.65 -1.95
C ASP A 13 8.19 -6.79 -2.78
N LEU A 14 8.14 -8.00 -2.21
CA LEU A 14 7.55 -9.16 -2.87
C LEU A 14 6.05 -9.01 -3.05
N VAL A 15 5.31 -8.44 -2.09
CA VAL A 15 3.84 -8.45 -2.09
C VAL A 15 3.20 -7.07 -2.31
N TRP A 16 3.96 -6.00 -2.15
CA TRP A 16 3.54 -4.62 -2.36
C TRP A 16 3.11 -4.41 -3.80
N MET A 17 1.92 -3.83 -3.95
CA MET A 17 1.32 -3.53 -5.25
C MET A 17 0.90 -2.07 -5.23
N PRO A 18 1.84 -1.14 -5.44
CA PRO A 18 1.55 0.28 -5.35
C PRO A 18 0.54 0.69 -6.42
N PRO A 19 -0.22 1.77 -6.17
CA PRO A 19 -0.96 2.42 -7.23
C PRO A 19 -0.03 2.81 -8.38
N ARG A 20 -0.54 2.79 -9.62
CA ARG A 20 0.25 3.23 -10.77
C ARG A 20 0.71 4.68 -10.56
N GLN A 21 2.02 4.91 -10.60
CA GLN A 21 2.58 6.25 -10.37
C GLN A 21 2.05 7.29 -11.38
N GLU A 22 1.78 6.86 -12.62
CA GLU A 22 1.13 7.70 -13.65
C GLU A 22 -0.25 8.20 -13.19
N ASP A 23 -1.06 7.34 -12.58
CA ASP A 23 -2.38 7.69 -12.07
C ASP A 23 -2.25 8.72 -10.92
N ILE A 24 -1.32 8.47 -10.00
CA ILE A 24 -1.04 9.37 -8.86
C ILE A 24 -0.56 10.73 -9.36
N ASN A 25 0.40 10.76 -10.29
CA ASN A 25 0.92 12.00 -10.88
C ASN A 25 -0.19 12.76 -11.62
N THR A 26 -1.06 12.06 -12.34
CA THR A 26 -2.21 12.67 -13.03
C THR A 26 -3.19 13.29 -12.05
N ALA A 27 -3.47 12.62 -10.92
CA ALA A 27 -4.30 13.17 -9.86
C ALA A 27 -3.64 14.38 -9.19
N ALA A 28 -2.35 14.31 -8.88
CA ALA A 28 -1.60 15.41 -8.26
C ALA A 28 -1.55 16.65 -9.15
N ALA A 29 -1.24 16.50 -10.44
CA ALA A 29 -1.27 17.61 -11.40
C ALA A 29 -2.68 18.22 -11.50
N ALA A 30 -3.72 17.38 -11.53
CA ALA A 30 -5.10 17.84 -11.54
C ALA A 30 -5.55 18.46 -10.19
N ALA A 31 -4.85 18.22 -9.09
CA ALA A 31 -5.10 18.88 -7.81
C ALA A 31 -4.40 20.25 -7.72
N ALA A 32 -3.22 20.42 -8.32
CA ALA A 32 -2.37 21.60 -8.14
C ALA A 32 -2.92 22.91 -8.76
N GLY A 33 -3.47 22.88 -9.97
CA GLY A 33 -3.98 24.08 -10.64
C GLY A 33 -3.83 24.01 -12.15
N ASP A 34 -4.42 24.98 -12.86
CA ASP A 34 -3.86 25.46 -14.14
C ASP A 34 -2.89 26.65 -13.92
N GLY A 35 -2.55 26.97 -12.66
CA GLY A 35 -1.50 27.93 -12.31
C GLY A 35 -0.16 27.35 -12.70
N GLU A 36 0.59 28.07 -13.55
CA GLU A 36 1.78 27.63 -14.32
C GLU A 36 1.82 26.12 -14.55
N LYS A 37 1.53 25.69 -15.78
CA LYS A 37 1.79 24.31 -16.24
C LYS A 37 3.30 24.00 -16.12
N LYS A 38 3.84 23.87 -14.92
CA LYS A 38 4.97 23.00 -14.64
C LYS A 38 4.41 21.63 -14.97
N LYS A 39 4.60 21.23 -16.22
CA LYS A 39 4.41 19.85 -16.64
C LYS A 39 5.27 19.04 -15.66
N ILE A 40 4.64 18.44 -14.65
CA ILE A 40 5.34 17.63 -13.67
C ILE A 40 5.69 16.36 -14.42
N PHE A 41 6.94 16.23 -14.81
CA PHE A 41 7.38 15.04 -15.52
C PHE A 41 7.59 13.90 -14.53
N PRO A 42 7.17 12.67 -14.89
CA PRO A 42 7.35 11.50 -14.05
C PRO A 42 8.81 11.05 -13.97
N PHE A 43 9.71 11.67 -14.73
CA PHE A 43 11.14 11.40 -14.76
C PHE A 43 11.92 12.51 -14.04
N CYS A 44 13.00 12.10 -13.39
CA CYS A 44 13.97 12.93 -12.67
C CYS A 44 13.41 13.63 -11.41
N TYR A 45 14.24 13.77 -10.37
CA TYR A 45 13.86 14.46 -9.14
C TYR A 45 13.55 15.96 -9.36
N CYS A 46 14.06 16.56 -10.43
CA CYS A 46 13.81 17.96 -10.77
C CYS A 46 12.40 18.22 -11.30
N ARG A 47 11.68 17.17 -11.74
CA ARG A 47 10.27 17.24 -12.21
C ARG A 47 10.00 18.28 -13.31
N GLU A 48 11.03 18.64 -14.08
CA GLU A 48 11.00 19.66 -15.14
C GLU A 48 11.39 19.05 -16.49
N GLU A 49 10.84 19.52 -17.61
CA GLU A 49 11.33 19.14 -18.95
C GLU A 49 12.63 19.89 -19.21
N LYS A 50 13.67 19.19 -19.67
CA LYS A 50 14.86 19.84 -20.24
C LYS A 50 15.03 19.39 -21.69
N PRO A 51 14.36 20.07 -22.65
CA PRO A 51 14.37 19.67 -24.06
C PRO A 51 15.80 19.61 -24.60
N GLY A 52 16.18 18.47 -25.18
CA GLY A 52 17.51 18.24 -25.76
C GLY A 52 18.54 17.63 -24.81
N GLU A 53 18.21 17.48 -23.52
CA GLU A 53 19.06 16.75 -22.57
C GLU A 53 18.79 15.25 -22.64
N GLN A 54 19.84 14.42 -22.64
CA GLN A 54 19.69 12.98 -22.63
C GLN A 54 19.15 12.51 -21.28
N LEU A 55 18.29 11.49 -21.32
CA LEU A 55 17.81 10.81 -20.13
C LEU A 55 18.67 9.58 -19.84
N VAL A 56 19.06 9.46 -18.59
CA VAL A 56 19.89 8.39 -18.04
C VAL A 56 19.01 7.53 -17.16
N ARG A 57 19.11 6.21 -17.31
CA ARG A 57 18.36 5.27 -16.50
C ARG A 57 19.19 4.81 -15.30
N CYS A 58 18.60 4.81 -14.11
CA CYS A 58 19.17 4.14 -12.95
C CYS A 58 19.24 2.63 -13.20
N CYS A 59 20.38 2.01 -12.90
CA CYS A 59 20.61 0.58 -13.12
C CYS A 59 19.79 -0.32 -12.18
N SER A 60 19.17 0.21 -11.14
CA SER A 60 18.24 -0.53 -10.28
C SER A 60 16.88 -0.71 -10.95
N ASN A 61 16.37 -1.95 -10.94
CA ASN A 61 15.01 -2.27 -11.40
C ASN A 61 13.94 -1.78 -10.42
N LEU A 62 14.31 -1.46 -9.18
CA LEU A 62 13.41 -1.01 -8.11
C LEU A 62 13.45 0.51 -7.93
N CYS A 63 14.26 1.23 -8.71
CA CYS A 63 14.36 2.67 -8.63
C CYS A 63 13.00 3.32 -8.92
N PRO A 64 12.43 4.13 -8.00
CA PRO A 64 11.10 4.71 -8.17
C PRO A 64 11.05 5.81 -9.24
N VAL A 65 12.18 6.40 -9.61
CA VAL A 65 12.26 7.56 -10.52
C VAL A 65 12.89 7.20 -11.87
N ILE A 66 13.39 5.96 -12.05
CA ILE A 66 13.95 5.29 -13.25
C ILE A 66 14.80 6.14 -14.20
N LEU A 67 14.28 7.23 -14.77
CA LEU A 67 14.93 8.13 -15.73
C LEU A 67 15.31 9.47 -15.08
N PHE A 68 16.50 9.97 -15.36
CA PHE A 68 17.04 11.23 -14.85
C PHE A 68 17.62 12.05 -16.00
N HIS A 69 17.58 13.37 -15.94
CA HIS A 69 18.37 14.17 -16.87
C HIS A 69 19.86 13.95 -16.63
N GLU A 70 20.67 13.88 -17.68
CA GLU A 70 22.11 13.64 -17.58
C GLU A 70 22.82 14.61 -16.61
N GLY A 71 22.52 15.90 -16.69
CA GLY A 71 23.04 16.92 -15.79
C GLY A 71 22.53 16.78 -14.36
N CYS A 72 21.30 16.29 -14.17
CA CYS A 72 20.78 15.98 -12.83
C CYS A 72 21.47 14.74 -12.24
N ALA A 73 21.69 13.70 -13.05
CA ALA A 73 22.41 12.49 -12.65
C ALA A 73 23.86 12.82 -12.23
N ARG A 74 24.58 13.59 -13.07
CA ARG A 74 25.93 14.09 -12.78
C ARG A 74 25.96 14.95 -11.52
N ALA A 75 25.02 15.89 -11.37
CA ALA A 75 24.94 16.74 -10.19
C ALA A 75 24.69 15.96 -8.89
N GLN A 76 23.92 14.87 -8.96
CA GLN A 76 23.55 14.07 -7.80
C GLN A 76 24.68 13.17 -7.29
N THR A 77 25.46 12.60 -8.19
CA THR A 77 26.40 11.50 -7.87
C THR A 77 27.86 11.81 -8.21
N GLN A 78 28.11 12.87 -8.98
CA GLN A 78 29.42 13.24 -9.53
C GLN A 78 30.09 12.16 -10.40
N SER A 79 29.39 11.05 -10.68
CA SER A 79 29.84 9.97 -11.56
C SER A 79 29.40 10.20 -13.00
N ASP A 80 30.05 9.53 -13.96
CA ASP A 80 29.64 9.57 -15.36
C ASP A 80 28.38 8.71 -15.57
N PRO A 81 27.24 9.30 -15.96
CA PRO A 81 26.00 8.56 -16.16
C PRO A 81 25.98 7.64 -17.39
N HIS A 82 27.03 7.66 -18.21
CA HIS A 82 27.20 6.73 -19.33
C HIS A 82 27.82 5.39 -18.90
N GLU A 83 28.24 5.28 -17.63
CA GLU A 83 28.62 4.03 -16.98
C GLU A 83 27.45 3.38 -16.22
N ASP A 84 27.69 2.25 -15.55
CA ASP A 84 26.73 1.64 -14.61
C ASP A 84 26.36 2.61 -13.49
N TRP A 85 25.28 3.35 -13.72
CA TRP A 85 24.88 4.47 -12.88
C TRP A 85 23.70 4.14 -11.97
N PHE A 86 23.82 4.50 -10.69
CA PHE A 86 22.76 4.38 -9.69
C PHE A 86 22.46 5.75 -9.09
N CYS A 87 21.18 6.09 -8.92
CA CYS A 87 20.79 7.41 -8.42
C CYS A 87 21.09 7.64 -6.93
N GLY A 88 21.51 6.61 -6.20
CA GLY A 88 21.91 6.70 -4.80
C GLY A 88 22.38 5.36 -4.22
N PRO A 89 22.90 5.38 -2.97
CA PRO A 89 23.44 4.20 -2.31
C PRO A 89 22.42 3.05 -2.18
N ASP A 90 21.15 3.39 -1.92
CA ASP A 90 20.07 2.41 -1.79
C ASP A 90 19.87 1.63 -3.10
N CYS A 91 19.88 2.32 -4.24
CA CYS A 91 19.74 1.68 -5.55
C CYS A 91 20.97 0.83 -5.92
N SER A 92 22.18 1.23 -5.49
CA SER A 92 23.36 0.38 -5.70
C SER A 92 23.37 -0.86 -4.78
N ALA A 93 22.77 -0.75 -3.59
CA ALA A 93 22.76 -1.79 -2.57
C ALA A 93 21.59 -2.78 -2.71
N ASP A 94 20.54 -2.45 -3.48
CA ASP A 94 19.36 -3.30 -3.63
C ASP A 94 19.62 -4.63 -4.37
N GLY A 95 20.80 -4.76 -4.99
CA GLY A 95 21.24 -5.98 -5.65
C GLY A 95 20.55 -6.28 -6.98
N THR A 96 19.62 -5.42 -7.41
CA THR A 96 18.93 -5.47 -8.69
C THR A 96 19.73 -4.74 -9.77
N TYR A 97 19.65 -5.25 -11.00
CA TYR A 97 20.40 -4.69 -12.11
C TYR A 97 19.61 -4.90 -13.40
N VAL A 98 19.26 -3.80 -14.08
CA VAL A 98 18.40 -3.78 -15.29
C VAL A 98 19.07 -4.53 -16.44
N TYR A 99 20.39 -4.41 -16.56
CA TYR A 99 21.17 -5.03 -17.63
C TYR A 99 21.61 -6.44 -17.25
N CYS A 100 22.48 -7.03 -18.06
CA CYS A 100 22.75 -8.45 -18.09
C CYS A 100 23.10 -9.06 -16.73
N HIS A 101 22.85 -10.35 -16.57
CA HIS A 101 23.17 -11.11 -15.34
C HIS A 101 24.65 -11.08 -14.95
N CYS A 102 25.56 -10.71 -15.87
CA CYS A 102 26.97 -10.53 -15.56
C CYS A 102 27.25 -9.27 -14.71
N LYS A 103 26.28 -8.34 -14.57
CA LYS A 103 26.41 -7.11 -13.77
C LYS A 103 27.63 -6.26 -14.13
N GLU A 104 27.98 -6.27 -15.40
CA GLU A 104 29.15 -5.58 -15.94
C GLU A 104 28.76 -4.95 -17.26
N GLN A 105 28.98 -3.64 -17.42
CA GLN A 105 28.87 -3.00 -18.72
C GLN A 105 29.98 -3.48 -19.65
N LYS A 106 29.64 -4.39 -20.58
CA LYS A 106 30.53 -4.81 -21.66
C LYS A 106 30.05 -4.14 -22.92
N GLY A 107 30.82 -3.19 -23.45
CA GLY A 107 30.52 -2.64 -24.78
C GLY A 107 30.28 -3.78 -25.79
N GLY A 108 29.34 -3.60 -26.71
CA GLY A 108 28.98 -4.68 -27.65
C GLY A 108 27.49 -4.72 -27.97
N GLN A 109 27.06 -5.77 -28.66
CA GLN A 109 25.65 -5.95 -29.01
C GLN A 109 24.86 -6.54 -27.83
N MET A 110 23.79 -5.85 -27.45
CA MET A 110 22.82 -6.33 -26.47
C MET A 110 21.52 -6.76 -27.14
N VAL A 111 20.79 -7.66 -26.50
CA VAL A 111 19.44 -8.03 -26.87
C VAL A 111 18.50 -7.77 -25.69
N GLN A 112 17.35 -7.17 -25.98
CA GLN A 112 16.30 -6.93 -25.00
C GLN A 112 15.37 -8.14 -24.92
N CYS A 113 14.97 -8.53 -23.72
CA CYS A 113 13.88 -9.49 -23.55
C CYS A 113 12.58 -8.90 -24.10
N GLY A 114 11.77 -9.69 -24.79
CA GLY A 114 10.51 -9.26 -25.40
C GLY A 114 9.44 -8.85 -24.39
N LEU A 115 9.62 -9.17 -23.10
CA LEU A 115 8.80 -8.62 -22.01
C LEU A 115 9.26 -7.24 -21.52
N MET A 116 10.39 -6.73 -21.99
CA MET A 116 10.94 -5.41 -21.66
C MET A 116 11.01 -5.19 -20.14
N ASP A 117 10.43 -4.11 -19.65
CA ASP A 117 10.36 -3.71 -18.23
C ASP A 117 9.57 -4.71 -17.36
N LYS A 118 8.79 -5.62 -17.96
CA LYS A 118 8.08 -6.70 -17.25
C LYS A 118 8.94 -7.96 -17.06
N CYS A 119 10.14 -8.00 -17.64
CA CYS A 119 11.05 -9.11 -17.43
C CYS A 119 11.53 -9.14 -15.98
N ARG A 120 11.30 -10.26 -15.27
CA ARG A 120 11.63 -10.42 -13.85
C ARG A 120 13.11 -10.75 -13.58
N ARG A 121 13.91 -10.90 -14.64
CA ARG A 121 15.33 -11.18 -14.56
C ARG A 121 16.09 -9.89 -14.88
N HIS A 122 16.48 -9.74 -16.14
CA HIS A 122 17.13 -8.55 -16.67
C HIS A 122 16.39 -8.14 -17.93
N GLU A 123 16.31 -6.84 -18.16
CA GLU A 123 15.67 -6.31 -19.36
C GLU A 123 16.59 -6.50 -20.58
N TRP A 124 17.90 -6.33 -20.38
CA TRP A 124 18.92 -6.36 -21.43
C TRP A 124 19.99 -7.40 -21.13
N TYR A 125 20.47 -8.08 -22.18
CA TYR A 125 21.52 -9.10 -22.08
C TYR A 125 22.61 -8.84 -23.13
N HIS A 126 23.88 -8.95 -22.74
CA HIS A 126 24.96 -9.03 -23.73
C HIS A 126 24.80 -10.32 -24.53
N ARG A 127 24.95 -10.23 -25.86
CA ARG A 127 24.90 -11.43 -26.71
C ARG A 127 25.96 -12.46 -26.29
N ASP A 128 27.14 -12.01 -25.90
CA ASP A 128 28.23 -12.88 -25.48
C ASP A 128 27.99 -13.57 -24.13
N CYS A 129 27.06 -13.04 -23.32
CA CYS A 129 26.62 -13.67 -22.09
C CYS A 129 25.50 -14.71 -22.32
N LEU A 130 24.98 -14.83 -23.54
CA LEU A 130 24.01 -15.85 -23.90
C LEU A 130 24.72 -17.13 -24.35
N THR A 131 24.09 -18.28 -24.11
CA THR A 131 24.54 -19.55 -24.69
C THR A 131 24.46 -19.52 -26.21
N THR A 132 25.23 -20.34 -26.92
CA THR A 132 25.21 -20.39 -28.39
C THR A 132 23.79 -20.60 -28.96
N ALA A 133 22.99 -21.45 -28.30
CA ALA A 133 21.60 -21.68 -28.68
C ALA A 133 20.68 -20.46 -28.44
N GLU A 134 20.96 -19.65 -27.42
CA GLU A 134 20.24 -18.40 -27.16
C GLU A 134 20.67 -17.29 -28.09
N GLN A 135 21.95 -17.21 -28.48
CA GLN A 135 22.45 -16.23 -29.46
C GLN A 135 21.78 -16.39 -30.82
N THR A 136 21.60 -17.63 -31.29
CA THR A 136 20.86 -17.90 -32.54
C THR A 136 19.40 -17.48 -32.42
N ARG A 137 18.74 -17.77 -31.29
CA ARG A 137 17.36 -17.35 -31.03
C ARG A 137 17.23 -15.83 -30.88
N ALA A 138 18.24 -15.15 -30.34
CA ALA A 138 18.31 -13.70 -30.19
C ALA A 138 18.47 -12.95 -31.54
N GLN A 139 18.55 -13.67 -32.66
CA GLN A 139 18.41 -13.07 -33.99
C GLN A 139 16.93 -12.95 -34.42
N GLN A 140 16.02 -13.64 -33.73
CA GLN A 140 14.58 -13.55 -33.94
C GLN A 140 13.99 -12.50 -33.00
N THR A 141 13.15 -11.62 -33.54
CA THR A 141 12.41 -10.62 -32.75
C THR A 141 10.93 -10.99 -32.75
N PRO A 142 10.26 -11.12 -31.58
CA PRO A 142 10.79 -10.91 -30.22
C PRO A 142 11.61 -12.10 -29.67
N TRP A 143 12.68 -11.81 -28.92
CA TRP A 143 13.46 -12.82 -28.17
C TRP A 143 13.11 -12.78 -26.69
N PHE A 144 12.98 -13.95 -26.04
CA PHE A 144 12.68 -14.04 -24.62
C PHE A 144 13.81 -14.73 -23.86
N CYS A 145 14.20 -14.17 -22.71
CA CYS A 145 15.31 -14.70 -21.90
C CYS A 145 15.00 -16.03 -21.18
N SER A 146 13.76 -16.51 -21.28
CA SER A 146 13.29 -17.77 -20.71
C SER A 146 11.94 -18.15 -21.30
N GLU A 147 11.59 -19.43 -21.21
CA GLU A 147 10.27 -19.95 -21.57
C GLU A 147 9.16 -19.26 -20.77
N SER A 148 9.40 -18.98 -19.49
CA SER A 148 8.45 -18.25 -18.66
C SER A 148 8.17 -16.83 -19.15
N CYS A 149 9.17 -16.15 -19.74
CA CYS A 149 8.97 -14.84 -20.36
C CYS A 149 8.22 -14.94 -21.69
N SER A 150 8.45 -16.00 -22.47
CA SER A 150 7.71 -16.27 -23.72
C SER A 150 6.23 -16.50 -23.43
N MET A 151 5.91 -17.42 -22.52
CA MET A 151 4.52 -17.74 -22.16
C MET A 151 3.78 -16.54 -21.57
N ALA A 152 4.44 -15.74 -20.75
CA ALA A 152 3.86 -14.51 -20.22
C ALA A 152 3.58 -13.47 -21.32
N ALA A 153 4.38 -13.43 -22.39
CA ALA A 153 4.11 -12.56 -23.54
C ALA A 153 2.92 -13.04 -24.38
N ASP A 154 2.68 -14.35 -24.40
CA ASP A 154 1.50 -14.98 -25.02
C ASP A 154 0.21 -14.79 -24.18
N GLY A 155 0.28 -14.01 -23.10
CA GLY A 155 -0.85 -13.70 -22.23
C GLY A 155 -1.08 -14.73 -21.11
N GLU A 156 -0.18 -15.70 -20.94
CA GLU A 156 -0.22 -16.66 -19.83
C GLU A 156 0.43 -16.06 -18.57
N GLU A 157 -0.23 -15.06 -17.99
CA GLU A 157 0.12 -14.56 -16.66
C GLU A 157 -0.03 -15.64 -15.58
N ASP A 158 0.64 -15.43 -14.45
CA ASP A 158 0.52 -16.27 -13.26
C ASP A 158 -0.53 -15.67 -12.32
N PHE A 159 -1.79 -16.05 -12.56
CA PHE A 159 -2.93 -15.51 -11.81
C PHE A 159 -2.97 -16.00 -10.36
N VAL A 160 -2.39 -17.16 -10.06
CA VAL A 160 -2.24 -17.68 -8.69
C VAL A 160 -1.24 -16.86 -7.89
N LEU A 161 -0.09 -16.50 -8.48
CA LEU A 161 0.86 -15.61 -7.83
C LEU A 161 0.26 -14.22 -7.60
N ASN A 162 -0.43 -13.66 -8.59
CA ASN A 162 -1.10 -12.36 -8.46
C ASN A 162 -2.11 -12.39 -7.30
N TYR A 163 -2.92 -13.45 -7.21
CA TYR A 163 -3.86 -13.66 -6.12
C TYR A 163 -3.16 -13.77 -4.76
N THR A 164 -2.12 -14.60 -4.69
CA THR A 164 -1.39 -14.82 -3.43
C THR A 164 -0.75 -13.54 -2.91
N ARG A 165 -0.10 -12.76 -3.78
CA ARG A 165 0.44 -11.44 -3.42
C ARG A 165 -0.65 -10.51 -2.89
N ALA A 166 -1.82 -10.49 -3.53
CA ALA A 166 -2.94 -9.67 -3.10
C ALA A 166 -3.50 -10.03 -1.73
N VAL A 167 -3.73 -11.31 -1.47
CA VAL A 167 -4.22 -11.77 -0.17
C VAL A 167 -3.21 -11.45 0.93
N VAL A 168 -1.92 -11.70 0.68
CA VAL A 168 -0.86 -11.46 1.67
C VAL A 168 -0.67 -9.97 1.93
N TRP A 169 -0.69 -9.14 0.87
CA TRP A 169 -0.65 -7.69 0.98
C TRP A 169 -1.80 -7.15 1.82
N GLU A 170 -3.05 -7.49 1.49
CA GLU A 170 -4.24 -7.04 2.24
C GLU A 170 -4.18 -7.52 3.71
N GLY A 171 -3.75 -8.76 3.95
CA GLY A 171 -3.57 -9.31 5.28
C GLY A 171 -2.54 -8.54 6.11
N LEU A 172 -1.33 -8.32 5.56
CA LEU A 172 -0.27 -7.56 6.21
C LEU A 172 -0.68 -6.11 6.46
N TYR A 173 -1.34 -5.48 5.47
CA TYR A 173 -1.85 -4.12 5.57
C TYR A 173 -2.86 -3.97 6.71
N HIS A 174 -3.80 -4.91 6.84
CA HIS A 174 -4.76 -4.92 7.95
C HIS A 174 -4.10 -5.18 9.31
N MET A 175 -3.11 -6.08 9.38
CA MET A 175 -2.38 -6.35 10.62
C MET A 175 -1.58 -5.12 11.06
N ALA A 176 -0.80 -4.51 10.16
CA ALA A 176 -0.01 -3.32 10.47
C ALA A 176 -0.90 -2.12 10.89
N ARG A 177 -2.08 -1.97 10.28
CA ARG A 177 -3.06 -0.97 10.71
C ARG A 177 -3.58 -1.25 12.11
N ARG A 178 -3.90 -2.51 12.41
CA ARG A 178 -4.36 -2.91 13.74
C ARG A 178 -3.29 -2.63 14.79
N ASP A 179 -2.03 -2.96 14.50
CA ASP A 179 -0.91 -2.69 15.40
C ASP A 179 -0.76 -1.18 15.65
N ALA A 180 -0.83 -0.35 14.61
CA ALA A 180 -0.80 1.10 14.75
C ALA A 180 -1.93 1.63 15.67
N ILE A 181 -3.14 1.06 15.56
CA ILE A 181 -4.26 1.39 16.46
C ILE A 181 -3.96 0.92 17.89
N GLN A 182 -3.46 -0.30 18.08
CA GLN A 182 -3.18 -0.89 19.40
C GLN A 182 -2.04 -0.18 20.14
N GLU A 183 -1.05 0.33 19.42
CA GLU A 183 0.02 1.14 19.97
C GLU A 183 -0.36 2.63 20.09
N GLY A 184 -1.46 3.06 19.46
CA GLY A 184 -1.87 4.46 19.45
C GLY A 184 -0.93 5.35 18.63
N ASP A 185 -0.32 4.80 17.58
CA ASP A 185 0.60 5.50 16.70
C ASP A 185 -0.16 6.38 15.70
N GLY A 186 -0.39 7.64 16.10
CA GLY A 186 -1.09 8.63 15.29
C GLY A 186 -0.43 8.94 13.94
N GLU A 187 0.89 8.77 13.80
CA GLU A 187 1.61 8.95 12.54
C GLU A 187 1.27 7.81 11.57
N ALA A 188 1.55 6.56 11.97
CA ALA A 188 1.27 5.39 11.16
C ALA A 188 -0.22 5.31 10.81
N MET A 189 -1.08 5.58 11.79
CA MET A 189 -2.52 5.68 11.61
C MET A 189 -2.93 6.73 10.57
N THR A 190 -2.19 7.84 10.44
CA THR A 190 -2.44 8.87 9.41
C THR A 190 -1.97 8.41 8.03
N ASP A 191 -0.82 7.72 7.95
CA ASP A 191 -0.33 7.14 6.69
C ASP A 191 -1.30 6.09 6.11
N PHE A 192 -1.92 5.27 6.96
CA PHE A 192 -2.97 4.36 6.52
C PHE A 192 -4.16 5.10 5.88
N TRP A 193 -4.56 6.25 6.43
CA TRP A 193 -5.63 7.06 5.85
C TRP A 193 -5.23 7.70 4.51
N ARG A 194 -3.96 8.10 4.35
CA ARG A 194 -3.44 8.60 3.06
C ARG A 194 -3.53 7.51 1.98
N MET A 195 -3.19 6.28 2.34
CA MET A 195 -3.34 5.12 1.44
C MET A 195 -4.83 4.84 1.13
N ASP A 196 -5.69 4.89 2.14
CA ASP A 196 -7.13 4.65 1.98
C ASP A 196 -7.81 5.63 1.03
N MET A 197 -7.32 6.87 0.91
CA MET A 197 -7.88 7.84 -0.03
C MET A 197 -7.96 7.29 -1.46
N VAL A 198 -6.95 6.54 -1.90
CA VAL A 198 -6.92 5.92 -3.23
C VAL A 198 -7.98 4.82 -3.33
N LEU A 199 -8.13 4.00 -2.28
CA LEU A 199 -9.10 2.91 -2.23
C LEU A 199 -10.54 3.42 -2.16
N LEU A 200 -10.82 4.39 -1.29
CA LEU A 200 -12.13 5.01 -1.12
C LEU A 200 -12.61 5.64 -2.42
N TRP A 201 -11.72 6.34 -3.13
CA TRP A 201 -12.03 6.89 -4.44
C TRP A 201 -12.34 5.80 -5.47
N SER A 202 -11.46 4.81 -5.59
CA SER A 202 -11.56 3.76 -6.60
C SER A 202 -12.80 2.87 -6.40
N ARG A 203 -13.20 2.65 -5.15
CA ARG A 203 -14.42 1.92 -4.75
C ARG A 203 -15.68 2.80 -4.68
N GLN A 204 -15.58 4.09 -5.05
CA GLN A 204 -16.69 5.04 -5.08
C GLN A 204 -17.34 5.35 -3.71
N HIS A 205 -16.59 5.22 -2.62
CA HIS A 205 -17.00 5.66 -1.28
C HIS A 205 -16.75 7.17 -1.10
N LEU A 206 -17.42 7.99 -1.92
CA LEU A 206 -17.11 9.43 -2.06
C LEU A 206 -17.33 10.23 -0.78
N GLN A 207 -18.31 9.85 0.05
CA GLN A 207 -18.54 10.51 1.33
C GLN A 207 -17.37 10.29 2.30
N LEU A 208 -16.93 9.04 2.45
CA LEU A 208 -15.77 8.70 3.27
C LEU A 208 -14.51 9.37 2.71
N PHE A 209 -14.34 9.38 1.39
CA PHE A 209 -13.25 10.09 0.74
C PHE A 209 -13.21 11.59 1.12
N SER A 210 -14.35 12.28 1.06
CA SER A 210 -14.44 13.69 1.45
C SER A 210 -14.14 13.91 2.94
N SER A 211 -14.65 13.05 3.81
CA SER A 211 -14.37 13.11 5.26
C SER A 211 -12.90 12.84 5.57
N SER A 212 -12.30 11.83 4.93
CA SER A 212 -10.88 11.49 5.07
C SER A 212 -9.98 12.62 4.57
N HIS A 213 -10.32 13.25 3.44
CA HIS A 213 -9.63 14.44 2.95
C HIS A 213 -9.63 15.55 4.01
N GLN A 214 -10.80 15.91 4.52
CA GLN A 214 -10.93 16.95 5.54
C GLN A 214 -10.14 16.63 6.81
N MET A 215 -10.19 15.38 7.27
CA MET A 215 -9.46 14.95 8.46
C MET A 215 -7.93 15.08 8.26
N ILE A 216 -7.41 14.59 7.13
CA ILE A 216 -5.98 14.68 6.81
C ILE A 216 -5.56 16.15 6.67
N THR A 217 -6.26 16.94 5.85
CA THR A 217 -5.96 18.39 5.69
C THR A 217 -6.02 19.13 7.03
N GLY A 218 -6.98 18.77 7.88
CA GLY A 218 -7.10 19.21 9.26
C GLY A 218 -5.82 19.00 10.06
N MET A 219 -5.34 17.75 10.12
CA MET A 219 -4.16 17.33 10.88
C MET A 219 -2.84 17.88 10.30
N GLU A 220 -2.76 18.09 8.98
CA GLU A 220 -1.51 18.50 8.31
C GLU A 220 -1.24 20.01 8.33
N GLY A 221 -2.23 20.84 8.67
CA GLY A 221 -1.97 22.27 8.84
C GLY A 221 -3.16 23.21 8.81
N PHE A 222 -4.39 22.71 8.56
CA PHE A 222 -5.56 23.59 8.56
C PHE A 222 -6.00 23.99 9.97
N TYR A 223 -5.91 23.09 10.95
CA TYR A 223 -6.31 23.39 12.33
C TYR A 223 -5.16 24.00 13.17
N PRO A 224 -5.47 24.70 14.28
CA PRO A 224 -4.47 25.14 15.24
C PRO A 224 -3.70 23.95 15.80
N GLU A 225 -2.43 24.16 16.15
CA GLU A 225 -1.50 23.09 16.54
C GLU A 225 -2.06 22.15 17.60
N ARG A 226 -2.69 22.69 18.64
CA ARG A 226 -3.32 21.87 19.69
C ARG A 226 -4.39 20.92 19.13
N VAL A 227 -5.28 21.42 18.28
CA VAL A 227 -6.36 20.62 17.68
C VAL A 227 -5.78 19.57 16.73
N ARG A 228 -4.70 19.90 16.00
CA ARG A 228 -3.98 18.93 15.15
C ARG A 228 -3.44 17.77 15.98
N GLN A 229 -2.76 18.07 17.08
CA GLN A 229 -2.23 17.04 17.98
C GLN A 229 -3.35 16.20 18.59
N ASP A 230 -4.43 16.84 19.05
CA ASP A 230 -5.59 16.11 19.59
C ASP A 230 -6.23 15.20 18.54
N MET A 231 -6.44 15.67 17.31
CA MET A 231 -6.99 14.85 16.23
C MET A 231 -6.06 13.72 15.79
N LYS A 232 -4.75 13.90 15.93
CA LYS A 232 -3.76 12.90 15.54
C LYS A 232 -3.67 11.76 16.56
N TRP A 233 -3.57 12.12 17.84
CA TRP A 233 -3.27 11.16 18.91
C TRP A 233 -4.50 10.70 19.70
N ASN A 234 -5.55 11.52 19.84
CA ASN A 234 -6.76 11.16 20.61
C ASN A 234 -7.81 10.41 19.76
N ARG A 235 -7.36 9.52 18.89
CA ARG A 235 -8.22 8.67 18.03
C ARG A 235 -8.47 7.28 18.61
N VAL A 236 -7.77 6.96 19.68
CA VAL A 236 -7.85 5.68 20.37
C VAL A 236 -8.07 5.90 21.86
N LEU A 237 -8.59 4.87 22.52
CA LEU A 237 -8.78 4.84 23.96
C LEU A 237 -8.13 3.60 24.53
N ASN A 238 -7.41 3.77 25.63
CA ASN A 238 -6.86 2.66 26.41
C ASN A 238 -7.63 2.57 27.73
N LEU A 239 -8.65 1.72 27.76
CA LEU A 239 -9.52 1.60 28.93
C LEU A 239 -8.80 0.93 30.11
N GLN A 240 -7.75 0.13 29.85
CA GLN A 240 -6.99 -0.60 30.86
C GLN A 240 -5.66 0.03 31.25
N GLY A 241 -5.14 0.93 30.42
CA GLY A 241 -3.80 1.49 30.56
C GLY A 241 -2.66 0.50 30.24
N THR A 242 -2.92 -0.57 29.49
CA THR A 242 -1.92 -1.59 29.13
C THR A 242 -1.27 -1.31 27.77
N SER A 243 -0.01 -1.70 27.58
CA SER A 243 0.63 -1.67 26.24
C SER A 243 -0.15 -2.52 25.24
N GLY A 244 -0.27 -2.07 23.99
CA GLY A 244 -1.08 -2.71 22.95
C GLY A 244 -2.60 -2.72 23.22
N GLY A 245 -3.05 -2.03 24.28
CA GLY A 245 -4.43 -2.06 24.77
C GLY A 245 -5.35 -1.00 24.17
N ASN A 246 -4.88 -0.23 23.18
CA ASN A 246 -5.68 0.81 22.56
C ASN A 246 -6.75 0.22 21.62
N VAL A 247 -7.93 0.84 21.61
CA VAL A 247 -9.04 0.56 20.69
C VAL A 247 -9.46 1.87 20.03
N SER A 248 -9.88 1.85 18.77
CA SER A 248 -10.37 3.05 18.11
C SER A 248 -11.61 3.60 18.82
N VAL A 249 -11.67 4.92 18.99
CA VAL A 249 -12.84 5.61 19.58
C VAL A 249 -14.11 5.28 18.79
N ASP A 250 -13.99 5.17 17.47
CA ASP A 250 -15.09 4.82 16.56
C ASP A 250 -15.68 3.44 16.88
N LEU A 251 -14.83 2.41 17.03
CA LEU A 251 -15.29 1.06 17.38
C LEU A 251 -15.96 1.01 18.75
N LEU A 252 -15.39 1.72 19.74
CA LEU A 252 -16.02 1.80 21.06
C LEU A 252 -17.38 2.50 20.98
N THR A 253 -17.48 3.58 20.20
CA THR A 253 -18.72 4.33 20.00
C THR A 253 -19.78 3.47 19.32
N GLU A 254 -19.41 2.72 18.29
CA GLU A 254 -20.32 1.79 17.60
C GLU A 254 -20.88 0.74 18.57
N LEU A 255 -20.01 0.14 19.39
CA LEU A 255 -20.44 -0.85 20.37
C LEU A 255 -21.37 -0.25 21.43
N MET A 256 -21.05 0.94 21.95
CA MET A 256 -21.94 1.64 22.87
C MET A 256 -23.30 1.95 22.24
N ILE A 257 -23.32 2.40 20.98
CA ILE A 257 -24.56 2.63 20.24
C ILE A 257 -25.37 1.34 20.12
N ASN A 258 -24.72 0.21 19.82
CA ASN A 258 -25.39 -1.08 19.68
C ASN A 258 -25.97 -1.57 21.03
N GLU A 259 -25.26 -1.38 22.14
CA GLU A 259 -25.80 -1.65 23.48
C GLU A 259 -27.04 -0.79 23.77
N PHE A 260 -26.99 0.52 23.48
CA PHE A 260 -28.15 1.39 23.66
C PHE A 260 -29.34 0.99 22.78
N LYS A 261 -29.09 0.59 21.53
CA LYS A 261 -30.14 0.06 20.65
C LYS A 261 -30.77 -1.20 21.23
N GLY A 262 -29.97 -2.11 21.80
CA GLY A 262 -30.48 -3.30 22.49
C GLY A 262 -31.38 -2.97 23.69
N VAL A 263 -30.98 -1.98 24.50
CA VAL A 263 -31.83 -1.46 25.59
C VAL A 263 -33.13 -0.86 25.04
N ILE A 264 -33.05 -0.14 23.91
CA ILE A 264 -34.21 0.44 23.23
C ILE A 264 -35.20 -0.64 22.75
N GLU A 265 -34.67 -1.69 22.13
CA GLU A 265 -35.45 -2.84 21.66
C GLU A 265 -36.11 -3.59 22.82
N PHE A 266 -35.39 -3.80 23.93
CA PHE A 266 -35.93 -4.43 25.13
C PHE A 266 -37.11 -3.63 25.73
N GLY A 267 -37.02 -2.30 25.71
CA GLY A 267 -38.10 -1.41 26.14
C GLY A 267 -39.27 -1.29 25.15
N LYS A 268 -39.26 -2.03 24.04
CA LYS A 268 -40.33 -2.06 23.01
C LYS A 268 -40.75 -0.66 22.52
N GLY A 269 -39.80 0.27 22.44
CA GLY A 269 -40.06 1.65 21.98
C GLY A 269 -40.81 2.55 22.97
N SER A 270 -41.10 2.09 24.20
CA SER A 270 -41.71 2.92 25.25
C SER A 270 -40.65 3.49 26.18
N PHE A 271 -40.12 4.66 25.83
CA PHE A 271 -39.11 5.37 26.64
C PHE A 271 -39.67 6.65 27.20
N THR A 272 -39.67 6.76 28.53
CA THR A 272 -39.78 8.05 29.20
C THR A 272 -38.42 8.73 29.23
N LYS A 273 -38.40 10.07 29.30
CA LYS A 273 -37.15 10.84 29.42
C LYS A 273 -36.28 10.36 30.59
N GLN A 274 -36.91 9.95 31.68
CA GLN A 274 -36.24 9.41 32.87
C GLN A 274 -35.54 8.06 32.59
N GLN A 275 -36.14 7.17 31.79
CA GLN A 275 -35.52 5.90 31.41
C GLN A 275 -34.31 6.11 30.48
N VAL A 276 -34.37 7.11 29.59
CA VAL A 276 -33.23 7.52 28.76
C VAL A 276 -32.10 8.08 29.62
N GLU A 277 -32.42 8.97 30.57
CA GLU A 277 -31.43 9.51 31.53
C GLU A 277 -30.80 8.42 32.40
N GLN A 278 -31.59 7.47 32.90
CA GLN A 278 -31.07 6.33 33.66
C GLN A 278 -30.17 5.43 32.81
N SER A 279 -30.54 5.17 31.54
CA SER A 279 -29.70 4.40 30.61
C SER A 279 -28.38 5.12 30.31
N ALA A 280 -28.41 6.45 30.14
CA ALA A 280 -27.22 7.27 29.97
C ALA A 280 -26.31 7.26 31.21
N GLN A 281 -26.88 7.23 32.43
CA GLN A 281 -26.10 7.09 33.67
C GLN A 281 -25.43 5.72 33.79
N LEU A 282 -26.04 4.66 33.23
CA LEU A 282 -25.48 3.31 33.20
C LEU A 282 -24.38 3.14 32.14
N ALA A 283 -24.27 4.05 31.18
CA ALA A 283 -23.29 4.01 30.08
C ALA A 283 -21.85 3.80 30.56
N GLY A 284 -21.44 4.48 31.65
CA GLY A 284 -20.09 4.34 32.20
C GLY A 284 -19.82 2.95 32.80
N ALA A 285 -20.83 2.32 33.42
CA ALA A 285 -20.72 0.96 33.93
C ALA A 285 -20.78 -0.08 32.80
N GLN A 286 -21.60 0.18 31.77
CA GLN A 286 -21.66 -0.64 30.55
C GLN A 286 -20.35 -0.57 29.75
N ALA A 287 -19.73 0.61 29.62
CA ALA A 287 -18.41 0.77 29.00
C ALA A 287 -17.34 -0.05 29.74
N LYS A 288 -17.37 -0.11 31.08
CA LYS A 288 -16.51 -1.00 31.88
C LYS A 288 -16.82 -2.49 31.70
N HIS A 289 -18.04 -2.85 31.28
CA HIS A 289 -18.39 -4.23 30.95
C HIS A 289 -17.93 -4.60 29.52
N LEU A 290 -18.06 -3.68 28.57
CA LEU A 290 -17.48 -3.82 27.22
C LEU A 290 -15.95 -3.95 27.31
N ASP A 291 -15.30 -3.16 28.17
CA ASP A 291 -13.88 -3.27 28.50
C ASP A 291 -13.49 -4.70 28.93
N ARG A 292 -14.32 -5.36 29.75
CA ARG A 292 -14.12 -6.78 30.09
C ARG A 292 -14.24 -7.70 28.86
N LEU A 293 -15.15 -7.44 27.92
CA LEU A 293 -15.26 -8.24 26.69
C LEU A 293 -14.03 -8.12 25.79
N PHE A 294 -13.36 -6.97 25.78
CA PHE A 294 -12.15 -6.78 24.98
C PHE A 294 -10.90 -7.39 25.62
N PHE A 295 -10.83 -7.43 26.94
CA PHE A 295 -9.53 -7.55 27.61
C PHE A 295 -9.47 -8.51 28.82
N THR A 296 -10.55 -9.20 29.19
CA THR A 296 -10.48 -10.17 30.31
C THR A 296 -9.67 -11.42 29.91
N GLY A 297 -8.36 -11.41 30.13
CA GLY A 297 -7.48 -12.56 29.89
C GLY A 297 -6.04 -12.27 29.48
N GLY A 298 -5.59 -11.00 29.55
CA GLY A 298 -4.20 -10.65 29.18
C GLY A 298 -3.86 -10.96 27.73
N ASN A 299 -4.88 -11.12 26.88
CA ASN A 299 -4.72 -11.55 25.51
C ASN A 299 -5.61 -10.69 24.59
N PRO A 300 -5.05 -9.91 23.64
CA PRO A 300 -5.81 -9.14 22.64
C PRO A 300 -6.68 -10.01 21.69
N LEU A 301 -6.69 -11.33 21.94
CA LEU A 301 -7.54 -12.34 21.34
C LEU A 301 -9.02 -12.27 21.74
N ASN A 302 -9.45 -11.44 22.69
CA ASN A 302 -10.84 -11.50 23.18
C ASN A 302 -11.89 -10.82 22.27
N LEU A 303 -11.51 -9.83 21.46
CA LEU A 303 -12.36 -9.37 20.36
C LEU A 303 -12.50 -10.48 19.30
N SER A 304 -11.43 -11.21 19.01
CA SER A 304 -11.54 -12.41 18.18
C SER A 304 -12.31 -13.52 18.89
N THR A 305 -12.32 -13.66 20.23
CA THR A 305 -13.19 -14.60 20.96
C THR A 305 -14.66 -14.20 20.86
N TYR A 306 -14.97 -12.90 20.94
CA TYR A 306 -16.31 -12.37 20.72
C TYR A 306 -16.78 -12.57 19.27
N LEU A 307 -15.90 -12.33 18.29
CA LEU A 307 -16.16 -12.59 16.87
C LEU A 307 -16.13 -14.10 16.52
N SER A 308 -15.35 -14.93 17.22
CA SER A 308 -15.23 -16.38 17.02
C SER A 308 -16.19 -17.20 17.89
N ARG A 309 -17.03 -16.57 18.72
CA ARG A 309 -18.30 -17.18 19.14
C ARG A 309 -19.17 -17.55 17.92
N LEU A 310 -18.83 -17.05 16.72
CA LEU A 310 -19.40 -17.47 15.43
C LEU A 310 -18.60 -18.58 14.71
N THR A 311 -17.35 -18.90 15.10
CA THR A 311 -16.54 -20.00 14.51
C THR A 311 -15.54 -20.62 15.51
N SER A 312 -15.83 -21.87 15.90
CA SER A 312 -15.01 -22.89 16.62
C SER A 312 -13.72 -22.47 17.37
N SER A 313 -13.70 -22.78 18.67
CA SER A 313 -12.70 -22.45 19.69
C SER A 313 -11.44 -23.36 19.75
N SER A 314 -10.88 -23.83 18.63
CA SER A 314 -9.76 -24.79 18.68
C SER A 314 -8.66 -24.58 17.62
N CYS A 315 -8.19 -23.35 17.44
CA CYS A 315 -7.13 -23.03 16.48
C CYS A 315 -5.80 -22.82 17.20
N SER A 316 -4.82 -23.72 16.97
CA SER A 316 -3.42 -23.54 17.38
C SER A 316 -2.66 -22.90 16.23
N ARG A 317 -2.25 -21.63 16.36
CA ARG A 317 -1.57 -20.87 15.29
C ARG A 317 -0.35 -21.62 14.73
N THR A 318 0.44 -22.25 15.59
CA THR A 318 1.64 -22.98 15.18
C THR A 318 1.28 -24.20 14.33
N GLU A 319 0.24 -24.94 14.70
CA GLU A 319 -0.23 -26.10 13.94
C GLU A 319 -0.82 -25.68 12.59
N ASP A 320 -1.61 -24.60 12.57
CA ASP A 320 -2.20 -24.07 11.35
C ASP A 320 -1.15 -23.54 10.38
N VAL A 321 -0.12 -22.85 10.88
CA VAL A 321 1.01 -22.40 10.06
C VAL A 321 1.79 -23.60 9.53
N SER A 322 2.05 -24.62 10.36
CA SER A 322 2.73 -25.84 9.91
C SER A 322 1.92 -26.53 8.81
N ARG A 323 0.61 -26.73 9.02
CA ARG A 323 -0.28 -27.34 8.04
C ARG A 323 -0.32 -26.54 6.75
N PHE A 324 -0.42 -25.21 6.83
CA PHE A 324 -0.38 -24.36 5.65
C PHE A 324 0.93 -24.51 4.87
N VAL A 325 2.08 -24.50 5.56
CA VAL A 325 3.37 -24.70 4.89
C VAL A 325 3.43 -26.08 4.25
N ASP A 326 3.05 -27.14 4.96
CA ASP A 326 3.11 -28.51 4.46
C ASP A 326 2.21 -28.74 3.24
N GLU A 327 1.01 -28.14 3.24
CA GLU A 327 0.06 -28.19 2.12
C GLU A 327 0.56 -27.42 0.90
N PHE A 328 0.97 -26.15 1.09
CA PHE A 328 1.21 -25.22 -0.01
C PHE A 328 2.68 -25.11 -0.46
N LYS A 329 3.63 -25.75 0.24
CA LYS A 329 5.06 -25.69 -0.13
C LYS A 329 5.32 -26.17 -1.56
N LYS A 330 4.60 -27.20 -2.01
CA LYS A 330 4.76 -27.77 -3.36
C LYS A 330 4.23 -26.85 -4.46
N ASP A 331 3.29 -25.98 -4.12
CA ASP A 331 2.66 -25.09 -5.10
C ASP A 331 3.59 -23.96 -5.52
N GLU A 332 4.58 -23.64 -4.69
CA GLU A 332 5.51 -22.51 -4.85
C GLU A 332 4.71 -21.22 -5.13
N LEU A 333 3.80 -20.87 -4.21
CA LEU A 333 2.83 -19.79 -4.40
C LEU A 333 3.47 -18.43 -4.73
N PHE A 334 4.70 -18.19 -4.25
CA PHE A 334 5.46 -16.96 -4.50
C PHE A 334 6.47 -17.07 -5.65
N GLY A 335 6.68 -18.27 -6.21
CA GLY A 335 7.49 -18.47 -7.41
C GLY A 335 6.66 -18.23 -8.66
N PHE A 336 7.23 -17.57 -9.67
CA PHE A 336 6.52 -17.34 -10.94
C PHE A 336 6.40 -18.62 -11.76
N LYS A 337 5.18 -19.01 -12.09
CA LYS A 337 4.85 -20.10 -13.01
C LYS A 337 3.75 -19.62 -13.97
N PRO A 338 4.06 -19.41 -15.26
CA PRO A 338 3.07 -18.93 -16.23
C PRO A 338 1.89 -19.89 -16.36
N GLY A 339 0.71 -19.36 -16.68
CA GLY A 339 -0.50 -20.15 -16.96
C GLY A 339 -1.22 -20.71 -15.73
N ARG A 340 -0.67 -20.54 -14.51
CA ARG A 340 -1.37 -20.92 -13.27
C ARG A 340 -2.62 -20.07 -13.06
N LYS A 341 -3.74 -20.73 -12.75
CA LYS A 341 -5.02 -20.08 -12.50
C LYS A 341 -5.89 -20.86 -11.52
N HIS A 342 -6.67 -20.14 -10.71
CA HIS A 342 -7.68 -20.77 -9.85
C HIS A 342 -8.92 -21.13 -10.68
N GLN A 343 -9.56 -22.25 -10.37
CA GLN A 343 -10.75 -22.72 -11.10
C GLN A 343 -11.90 -21.71 -11.07
N GLY A 344 -12.08 -20.98 -9.97
CA GLY A 344 -13.19 -20.02 -9.79
C GLY A 344 -12.90 -18.60 -10.29
N PHE A 345 -11.64 -18.24 -10.53
CA PHE A 345 -11.24 -16.90 -10.96
C PHE A 345 -9.95 -16.98 -11.78
N ASP A 346 -10.12 -17.41 -13.03
CA ASP A 346 -9.04 -17.87 -13.88
C ASP A 346 -8.20 -16.75 -14.52
N LYS A 347 -8.55 -15.49 -14.26
CA LYS A 347 -7.91 -14.26 -14.77
C LYS A 347 -7.77 -13.20 -13.68
N PHE A 348 -7.50 -13.61 -12.44
CA PHE A 348 -7.39 -12.67 -11.34
C PHE A 348 -6.25 -11.69 -11.54
N SER A 349 -6.58 -10.41 -11.54
CA SER A 349 -5.61 -9.32 -11.61
C SER A 349 -5.86 -8.37 -10.45
N TYR A 350 -4.82 -8.10 -9.68
CA TYR A 350 -4.84 -7.07 -8.67
C TYR A 350 -3.98 -5.90 -9.15
N GLN A 351 -4.64 -4.84 -9.61
CA GLN A 351 -3.99 -3.59 -9.94
C GLN A 351 -4.71 -2.48 -9.18
N GLN A 352 -4.02 -1.81 -8.27
CA GLN A 352 -4.51 -0.58 -7.66
C GLN A 352 -4.45 0.54 -8.71
N ARG A 353 -5.46 0.62 -9.58
CA ARG A 353 -5.61 1.75 -10.50
C ARG A 353 -6.49 2.80 -9.88
N VAL A 354 -6.08 4.07 -9.97
CA VAL A 354 -6.94 5.17 -9.53
C VAL A 354 -7.98 5.39 -10.61
N LYS A 355 -9.25 5.12 -10.31
CA LYS A 355 -10.33 5.28 -11.29
C LYS A 355 -10.49 6.76 -11.67
N ASN A 356 -10.27 7.17 -12.92
CA ASN A 356 -10.38 8.60 -13.33
C ASN A 356 -9.49 9.54 -12.49
N PRO A 357 -8.15 9.41 -12.55
CA PRO A 357 -7.24 10.14 -11.65
C PRO A 357 -7.37 11.66 -11.76
N LYS A 358 -7.57 12.19 -12.98
CA LYS A 358 -7.81 13.63 -13.20
C LYS A 358 -9.07 14.14 -12.49
N LYS A 359 -10.10 13.31 -12.34
CA LYS A 359 -11.32 13.67 -11.59
C LYS A 359 -11.04 13.67 -10.09
N MET A 360 -10.30 12.68 -9.58
CA MET A 360 -9.88 12.62 -8.18
C MET A 360 -9.13 13.89 -7.78
N GLY A 361 -8.12 14.29 -8.56
CA GLY A 361 -7.35 15.50 -8.31
C GLY A 361 -8.19 16.77 -8.24
N ARG A 362 -9.08 16.96 -9.23
CA ARG A 362 -10.01 18.11 -9.25
C ARG A 362 -10.96 18.09 -8.04
N SER A 363 -11.43 16.92 -7.63
CA SER A 363 -12.26 16.77 -6.44
C SER A 363 -11.51 17.13 -5.16
N MET A 364 -10.25 16.69 -5.00
CA MET A 364 -9.42 17.08 -3.85
C MET A 364 -9.21 18.59 -3.82
N ARG A 365 -8.88 19.22 -4.97
CA ARG A 365 -8.76 20.68 -5.04
C ARG A 365 -10.03 21.39 -4.58
N SER A 366 -11.18 20.98 -5.11
CA SER A 366 -12.46 21.58 -4.75
C SER A 366 -12.77 21.43 -3.25
N LEU A 367 -12.37 20.33 -2.63
CA LEU A 367 -12.52 20.13 -1.18
C LEU A 367 -11.59 21.05 -0.39
N SER A 368 -10.35 21.25 -0.83
CA SER A 368 -9.42 22.20 -0.20
C SER A 368 -9.90 23.64 -0.32
N GLU A 369 -10.33 24.06 -1.52
CA GLU A 369 -10.89 25.40 -1.77
C GLU A 369 -12.14 25.66 -0.90
N GLU A 370 -12.97 24.64 -0.67
CA GLU A 370 -14.11 24.74 0.25
C GLU A 370 -13.67 24.95 1.70
N LEU A 371 -12.63 24.25 2.16
CA LEU A 371 -12.09 24.44 3.50
C LEU A 371 -11.50 25.84 3.66
N ASP A 372 -10.76 26.33 2.67
CA ASP A 372 -10.19 27.68 2.69
C ASP A 372 -11.29 28.75 2.75
N ARG A 373 -12.38 28.60 1.98
CA ARG A 373 -13.53 29.52 2.04
C ARG A 373 -14.21 29.54 3.40
N ARG A 374 -14.18 28.43 4.13
CA ARG A 374 -14.80 28.28 5.45
C ARG A 374 -13.83 28.58 6.59
N ARG A 375 -12.58 28.92 6.30
CA ARG A 375 -11.53 29.10 7.31
C ARG A 375 -11.95 30.11 8.39
N ASP A 376 -12.45 31.27 7.98
CA ASP A 376 -12.87 32.35 8.90
C ASP A 376 -14.16 32.04 9.68
N GLN A 377 -14.88 30.97 9.32
CA GLN A 377 -16.07 30.52 10.04
C GLN A 377 -15.76 29.38 11.03
N ILE A 378 -14.62 28.71 10.86
CA ILE A 378 -14.22 27.51 11.61
C ILE A 378 -13.15 27.85 12.66
N LEU A 379 -12.22 28.75 12.31
CA LEU A 379 -11.17 29.28 13.19
C LEU A 379 -11.62 30.63 13.76
#